data_AF-A0A1G7PLP1-F1
#
_entry.id   AF-A0A1G7PLP1-F1
#
_cell.length_a   1.000
_cell.length_b   1.000
_cell.length_c   1.000
_cell.angle_alpha   90.00
_cell.angle_beta   90.00
_cell.angle_gamma   90.00
#
_symmetry.space_group_name_H-M   'P 1'
#
loop_
_entity.id
_entity.type
_entity.pdbx_description
1 polymer ?
#
loop_
_entity_poly.entity_id
_entity_poly.type
_entity_poly.pdbx_seq_one_letter_code
_entity_poly.pdbx_strand_id
1 'polypeptide(L)'
;MSKQLLKSLLMVTCICAAGVRSMSQTVGTIGDRDGNTYTIKVMPDGNQWMTQDLSVRVDSSWCFGDDAANCKIYGRLYTYFSAPQACEMLGNGWHLPSRKDWEVLSDHYGGASNKSKDGGKTAYKALQTGGESGFNATLGGNRELPAGKYARLNGHGFYWTSTEIDAETAWNFNFGAGGKALHCQDGMGKTEGASVRCVRTVAKK
;
A
#
# COMPACT_ATOMS: atom_id res chain seq x y z
N MET A 1 32.70 3.63 75.01
CA MET A 1 33.11 3.37 73.61
C MET A 1 31.96 2.69 72.89
N SER A 2 31.35 3.44 71.97
CA SER A 2 30.16 3.08 71.17
C SER A 2 30.52 2.11 70.04
N LYS A 3 29.66 1.12 69.77
CA LYS A 3 29.56 0.47 68.46
C LYS A 3 28.08 0.16 68.15
N GLN A 4 27.43 1.09 67.44
CA GLN A 4 26.16 0.86 66.76
C GLN A 4 26.38 -0.09 65.57
N LEU A 5 25.59 -1.16 65.51
CA LEU A 5 25.51 -2.07 64.37
C LEU A 5 24.57 -1.47 63.32
N LEU A 6 25.13 -0.97 62.21
CA LEU A 6 24.39 -0.60 61.01
C LEU A 6 23.95 -1.88 60.28
N LYS A 7 22.63 -2.17 60.27
CA LYS A 7 22.04 -3.16 59.37
C LYS A 7 21.82 -2.51 58.00
N SER A 8 22.64 -2.89 57.02
CA SER A 8 22.46 -2.47 55.63
C SER A 8 21.23 -3.17 55.04
N LEU A 9 20.22 -2.39 54.64
CA LEU A 9 19.03 -2.83 53.94
C LEU A 9 19.27 -2.64 52.44
N LEU A 10 19.61 -3.69 51.71
CA LEU A 10 19.62 -3.66 50.24
C LEU A 10 18.17 -3.70 49.74
N MET A 11 17.65 -2.55 49.28
CA MET A 11 16.47 -2.50 48.42
C MET A 11 16.84 -3.07 47.05
N VAL A 12 16.35 -4.26 46.73
CA VAL A 12 16.39 -4.80 45.36
C VAL A 12 15.26 -4.13 44.58
N THR A 13 15.58 -3.12 43.79
CA THR A 13 14.65 -2.53 42.82
C THR A 13 14.51 -3.47 41.64
N CYS A 14 13.37 -4.15 41.56
CA CYS A 14 12.99 -4.94 40.39
C CYS A 14 12.58 -3.98 39.26
N ILE A 15 13.54 -3.58 38.43
CA ILE A 15 13.28 -2.84 37.20
C ILE A 15 12.61 -3.83 36.24
N CYS A 16 11.29 -3.75 36.15
CA CYS A 16 10.52 -4.42 35.11
C CYS A 16 10.87 -3.74 33.78
N ALA A 17 11.89 -4.25 33.09
CA ALA A 17 12.17 -3.83 31.73
C ALA A 17 10.99 -4.31 30.87
N ALA A 18 10.04 -3.39 30.60
CA ALA A 18 9.05 -3.57 29.56
C ALA A 18 9.80 -3.63 28.23
N GLY A 19 10.23 -4.83 27.84
CA GLY A 19 10.84 -5.08 26.55
C GLY A 19 9.84 -4.68 25.47
N VAL A 20 10.11 -3.57 24.79
CA VAL A 20 9.43 -3.26 23.53
C VAL A 20 9.81 -4.39 22.58
N ARG A 21 8.89 -5.34 22.36
CA ARG A 21 9.05 -6.37 21.33
C ARG A 21 9.14 -5.63 19.99
N SER A 22 10.35 -5.57 19.44
CA SER A 22 10.53 -5.26 18.02
C SER A 22 9.79 -6.35 17.25
N MET A 23 8.63 -6.01 16.69
CA MET A 23 7.95 -6.87 15.73
C MET A 23 8.86 -6.96 14.51
N SER A 24 9.60 -8.06 14.39
CA SER A 24 10.34 -8.39 13.18
C SER A 24 9.34 -8.35 12.02
N GLN A 25 9.49 -7.37 11.14
CA GLN A 25 8.64 -7.22 9.96
C GLN A 25 8.81 -8.48 9.13
N THR A 26 7.84 -9.39 9.18
CA THR A 26 7.90 -10.64 8.42
C THR A 26 7.66 -10.29 6.96
N VAL A 27 8.76 -10.16 6.21
CA VAL A 27 8.74 -10.01 4.76
C VAL A 27 8.52 -11.40 4.18
N GLY A 28 7.42 -11.59 3.47
CA GLY A 28 7.09 -12.83 2.77
C GLY A 28 7.08 -12.62 1.26
N THR A 29 6.76 -13.68 0.52
CA THR A 29 6.48 -13.60 -0.91
C THR A 29 5.17 -14.31 -1.25
N ILE A 30 4.60 -13.94 -2.39
CA ILE A 30 3.46 -14.61 -3.00
C ILE A 30 3.69 -14.73 -4.51
N GLY A 31 3.39 -15.90 -5.07
CA GLY A 31 3.41 -16.13 -6.51
C GLY A 31 2.01 -16.07 -7.12
N ASP A 32 1.91 -15.78 -8.41
CA ASP A 32 0.68 -15.94 -9.18
C ASP A 32 0.80 -17.05 -10.24
N ARG A 33 -0.31 -17.31 -10.94
CA ARG A 33 -0.39 -18.32 -12.01
C ARG A 33 0.45 -17.99 -13.26
N ASP A 34 0.84 -16.73 -13.43
CA ASP A 34 1.60 -16.25 -14.59
C ASP A 34 3.12 -16.30 -14.32
N GLY A 35 3.53 -16.81 -13.14
CA GLY A 35 4.92 -16.95 -12.74
C GLY A 35 5.53 -15.68 -12.14
N ASN A 36 4.72 -14.64 -11.86
CA ASN A 36 5.22 -13.48 -11.13
C ASN A 36 5.39 -13.84 -9.65
N THR A 37 6.37 -13.21 -9.00
CA THR A 37 6.57 -13.30 -7.55
C THR A 37 6.61 -11.90 -6.97
N TYR A 38 5.80 -11.67 -5.95
CA TYR A 38 5.67 -10.39 -5.27
C TYR A 38 6.13 -10.51 -3.83
N THR A 39 6.72 -9.44 -3.31
CA THR A 39 7.04 -9.33 -1.89
C THR A 39 5.80 -8.83 -1.15
N ILE A 40 5.54 -9.38 0.03
CA ILE A 40 4.44 -9.00 0.90
C ILE A 40 4.97 -8.59 2.27
N LYS A 41 4.29 -7.64 2.90
CA LYS A 41 4.71 -7.07 4.18
C LYS A 41 3.51 -6.79 5.06
N VAL A 42 3.62 -7.14 6.34
CA VAL A 42 2.67 -6.65 7.34
C VAL A 42 2.93 -5.17 7.56
N MET A 43 1.95 -4.34 7.21
CA MET A 43 2.01 -2.88 7.35
C MET A 43 1.45 -2.46 8.72
N PRO A 44 1.61 -1.19 9.14
CA PRO A 44 1.17 -0.75 10.47
C PRO A 44 -0.34 -0.87 10.74
N ASP A 45 -1.16 -1.01 9.71
CA ASP A 45 -2.59 -1.31 9.84
C ASP A 45 -2.85 -2.76 10.31
N GLY A 46 -1.82 -3.60 10.35
CA GLY A 46 -1.88 -5.01 10.71
C GLY A 46 -2.21 -5.94 9.55
N ASN A 47 -2.45 -5.40 8.35
CA ASN A 47 -2.74 -6.19 7.16
C ASN A 47 -1.45 -6.56 6.41
N GLN A 48 -1.51 -7.62 5.60
CA GLN A 48 -0.46 -7.95 4.65
C GLN A 48 -0.72 -7.22 3.33
N TRP A 49 0.21 -6.36 2.93
CA TRP A 49 0.16 -5.65 1.66
C TRP A 49 1.21 -6.18 0.69
N MET A 50 0.87 -6.19 -0.60
CA MET A 50 1.88 -6.32 -1.65
C MET A 50 2.76 -5.07 -1.70
N THR A 51 4.07 -5.28 -1.86
CA THR A 51 5.05 -4.19 -2.02
C THR A 51 5.49 -4.00 -3.47
N GLN A 52 4.85 -4.69 -4.42
CA GLN A 52 4.93 -4.46 -5.85
C GLN A 52 3.53 -4.39 -6.45
N ASP A 53 3.39 -3.69 -7.58
CA ASP A 53 2.13 -3.61 -8.33
C ASP A 53 1.78 -4.96 -8.96
N LEU A 54 0.50 -5.33 -8.91
CA LEU A 54 0.02 -6.61 -9.44
C LEU A 54 0.26 -6.71 -10.95
N SER A 55 0.73 -7.86 -11.43
CA SER A 55 1.01 -8.12 -12.85
C SER A 55 0.30 -9.37 -13.41
N VAL A 56 -0.77 -9.81 -12.73
CA VAL A 56 -1.63 -10.91 -13.19
C VAL A 56 -2.36 -10.52 -14.48
N ARG A 57 -2.21 -11.34 -15.52
CA ARG A 57 -2.92 -11.16 -16.78
C ARG A 57 -4.37 -11.62 -16.64
N VAL A 58 -5.26 -10.67 -16.88
CA VAL A 58 -6.72 -10.84 -16.98
C VAL A 58 -7.22 -10.06 -18.19
N ASP A 59 -8.48 -10.28 -18.57
CA ASP A 59 -9.14 -9.42 -19.54
C ASP A 59 -9.25 -8.01 -18.98
N SER A 60 -9.11 -7.00 -19.85
CA SER A 60 -9.08 -5.58 -19.47
C SER A 60 -7.94 -5.21 -18.50
N SER A 61 -6.77 -5.82 -18.68
CA SER A 61 -5.52 -5.33 -18.08
C SER A 61 -4.39 -5.20 -19.09
N TRP A 62 -3.51 -4.22 -18.89
CA TRP A 62 -2.47 -3.85 -19.87
C TRP A 62 -1.14 -3.52 -19.21
N CYS A 63 -0.04 -3.74 -19.93
CA CYS A 63 1.20 -3.07 -19.61
C CYS A 63 1.12 -1.63 -20.11
N PHE A 64 1.74 -0.68 -19.40
CA PHE A 64 1.81 0.68 -19.91
C PHE A 64 2.46 0.70 -21.31
N GLY A 65 1.79 1.33 -22.28
CA GLY A 65 2.27 1.39 -23.66
C GLY A 65 2.29 0.05 -24.39
N ASP A 66 1.55 -0.95 -23.89
CA ASP A 66 1.56 -2.33 -24.38
C ASP A 66 2.96 -2.99 -24.38
N ASP A 67 3.87 -2.47 -23.56
CA ASP A 67 5.25 -2.95 -23.45
C ASP A 67 5.43 -3.85 -22.22
N ALA A 68 5.78 -5.12 -22.45
CA ALA A 68 6.02 -6.10 -21.40
C ALA A 68 7.13 -5.68 -20.41
N ALA A 69 8.09 -4.85 -20.82
CA ALA A 69 9.09 -4.32 -19.91
C ALA A 69 8.46 -3.42 -18.83
N ASN A 70 7.44 -2.63 -19.18
CA ASN A 70 6.73 -1.79 -18.22
C ASN A 70 5.94 -2.61 -17.21
N CYS A 71 5.39 -3.76 -17.59
CA CYS A 71 4.74 -4.67 -16.65
C CYS A 71 5.67 -5.21 -15.55
N LYS A 72 6.96 -5.34 -15.84
CA LYS A 72 7.96 -5.80 -14.86
C LYS A 72 8.30 -4.72 -13.84
N ILE A 73 8.18 -3.45 -14.22
CA ILE A 73 8.56 -2.30 -13.40
C ILE A 73 7.36 -1.76 -12.61
N TYR A 74 6.22 -1.60 -13.29
CA TYR A 74 5.04 -0.87 -12.81
C TYR A 74 3.82 -1.77 -12.59
N GLY A 75 3.95 -3.08 -12.83
CA GLY A 75 2.81 -3.98 -12.89
C GLY A 75 1.90 -3.69 -14.08
N ARG A 76 0.69 -4.27 -14.05
CA ARG A 76 -0.35 -3.99 -15.04
C ARG A 76 -1.29 -2.88 -14.56
N LEU A 77 -1.90 -2.22 -15.52
CA LEU A 77 -3.05 -1.34 -15.34
C LEU A 77 -4.32 -2.15 -15.52
N TYR A 78 -5.26 -2.03 -14.60
CA TYR A 78 -6.53 -2.76 -14.57
C TYR A 78 -7.69 -1.78 -14.61
N THR A 79 -8.81 -2.19 -15.20
CA THR A 79 -10.09 -1.52 -14.95
C THR A 79 -10.59 -1.78 -13.54
N TYR A 80 -11.53 -0.96 -13.06
CA TYR A 80 -12.15 -1.17 -11.75
C TYR A 80 -12.76 -2.57 -11.61
N PHE A 81 -13.35 -3.11 -12.68
CA PHE A 81 -13.99 -4.43 -12.66
C PHE A 81 -12.99 -5.61 -12.72
N SER A 82 -11.84 -5.42 -13.35
CA SER A 82 -10.81 -6.48 -13.45
C SER A 82 -9.87 -6.49 -12.25
N ALA A 83 -9.70 -5.36 -11.57
CA ALA A 83 -8.87 -5.21 -10.38
C ALA A 83 -9.20 -6.19 -9.22
N PRO A 84 -10.46 -6.33 -8.75
CA PRO A 84 -10.79 -7.27 -7.67
C PRO A 84 -10.57 -8.72 -8.09
N GLN A 85 -10.96 -9.09 -9.31
CA GLN A 85 -10.76 -10.44 -9.86
C GLN A 85 -9.27 -10.81 -9.88
N ALA A 86 -8.42 -9.89 -10.31
CA ALA A 86 -6.98 -10.10 -10.36
C ALA A 86 -6.37 -10.31 -8.95
N CYS A 87 -6.86 -9.61 -7.93
CA CYS A 87 -6.42 -9.83 -6.55
C CYS A 87 -6.88 -11.18 -5.99
N GLU A 88 -8.12 -11.59 -6.25
CA GLU A 88 -8.66 -12.88 -5.79
C GLU A 88 -7.87 -14.07 -6.35
N MET A 89 -7.27 -13.91 -7.53
CA MET A 89 -6.42 -14.92 -8.15
C MET A 89 -5.09 -15.18 -7.42
N LEU A 90 -4.69 -14.31 -6.49
CA LEU A 90 -3.59 -14.60 -5.56
C LEU A 90 -3.97 -15.61 -4.48
N GLY A 91 -5.25 -15.97 -4.38
CA GLY A 91 -5.77 -16.98 -3.47
C GLY A 91 -6.42 -16.40 -2.21
N ASN A 92 -6.87 -17.30 -1.33
CA ASN A 92 -7.80 -16.99 -0.25
C ASN A 92 -7.37 -15.82 0.64
N GLY A 93 -8.21 -14.80 0.69
CA GLY A 93 -8.09 -13.63 1.55
C GLY A 93 -7.43 -12.41 0.90
N TRP A 94 -6.84 -12.57 -0.29
CA TRP A 94 -6.34 -11.44 -1.07
C TRP A 94 -7.50 -10.75 -1.78
N HIS A 95 -7.53 -9.43 -1.68
CA HIS A 95 -8.57 -8.59 -2.26
C HIS A 95 -8.03 -7.21 -2.64
N LEU A 96 -8.80 -6.50 -3.45
CA LEU A 96 -8.55 -5.09 -3.74
C LEU A 96 -8.85 -4.25 -2.48
N PRO A 97 -7.90 -3.46 -1.95
CA PRO A 97 -8.09 -2.66 -0.75
C PRO A 97 -9.26 -1.69 -0.91
N SER A 98 -10.06 -1.54 0.13
CA SER A 98 -11.06 -0.49 0.20
C SER A 98 -10.40 0.87 0.38
N ARG A 99 -11.18 1.94 0.21
CA ARG A 99 -10.77 3.28 0.63
C ARG A 99 -10.35 3.29 2.10
N LYS A 100 -11.05 2.53 2.96
CA LYS A 100 -10.75 2.50 4.39
C LYS A 100 -9.38 1.87 4.67
N ASP A 101 -9.00 0.81 3.95
CA ASP A 101 -7.68 0.18 4.11
C ASP A 101 -6.57 1.17 3.76
N TRP A 102 -6.70 1.86 2.63
CA TRP A 102 -5.77 2.92 2.24
C TRP A 102 -5.71 4.08 3.23
N GLU A 103 -6.85 4.51 3.76
CA GLU A 103 -6.90 5.56 4.78
C GLU A 103 -6.15 5.13 6.06
N VAL A 104 -6.41 3.93 6.60
CA VAL A 104 -5.71 3.46 7.81
C VAL A 104 -4.21 3.33 7.59
N LEU A 105 -3.78 2.81 6.42
CA LEU A 105 -2.38 2.73 6.05
C LEU A 105 -1.74 4.13 5.96
N SER A 106 -2.35 5.03 5.20
CA SER A 106 -1.79 6.37 4.97
C SER A 106 -1.80 7.24 6.23
N ASP A 107 -2.80 7.11 7.10
CA ASP A 107 -2.91 7.86 8.35
C ASP A 107 -1.73 7.56 9.31
N HIS A 108 -1.18 6.33 9.28
CA HIS A 108 0.05 5.99 10.01
C HIS A 108 1.28 6.76 9.53
N TYR A 109 1.26 7.24 8.28
CA TYR A 109 2.34 7.99 7.66
C TYR A 109 2.00 9.48 7.45
N GLY A 110 1.02 10.01 8.19
CA GLY A 110 0.65 11.43 8.17
C GLY A 110 -0.61 11.78 7.35
N GLY A 111 -1.22 10.79 6.71
CA GLY A 111 -2.49 10.90 6.00
C GLY A 111 -2.37 11.42 4.56
N ALA A 112 -3.38 11.12 3.74
CA ALA A 112 -3.52 11.69 2.40
C ALA A 112 -4.02 13.15 2.44
N SER A 113 -3.96 13.83 1.29
CA SER A 113 -4.20 15.27 1.17
C SER A 113 -5.55 15.77 1.71
N ASN A 114 -6.57 14.92 1.75
CA ASN A 114 -7.89 15.26 2.28
C ASN A 114 -7.96 15.29 3.82
N LYS A 115 -6.98 14.71 4.53
CA LYS A 115 -6.94 14.66 6.01
C LYS A 115 -5.65 15.23 6.62
N SER A 116 -4.57 15.27 5.86
CA SER A 116 -3.26 15.72 6.33
C SER A 116 -3.15 17.24 6.41
N LYS A 117 -2.32 17.74 7.34
CA LYS A 117 -2.00 19.18 7.44
C LYS A 117 -0.98 19.65 6.38
N ASP A 118 -0.16 18.74 5.84
CA ASP A 118 0.91 19.05 4.90
C ASP A 118 0.53 18.78 3.43
N GLY A 119 -0.74 18.46 3.17
CA GLY A 119 -1.26 18.15 1.84
C GLY A 119 -0.84 16.77 1.32
N GLY A 120 -0.45 15.84 2.19
CA GLY A 120 -0.16 14.43 1.88
C GLY A 120 1.31 14.16 1.59
N LYS A 121 2.20 15.09 1.95
CA LYS A 121 3.62 15.05 1.59
C LYS A 121 4.41 14.04 2.42
N THR A 122 4.13 13.96 3.72
CA THR A 122 4.75 12.98 4.61
C THR A 122 4.37 11.57 4.19
N ALA A 123 3.08 11.32 3.91
CA ALA A 123 2.60 10.02 3.47
C ALA A 123 3.19 9.61 2.11
N TYR A 124 3.25 10.56 1.15
CA TYR A 124 3.92 10.34 -0.13
C TYR A 124 5.38 9.90 0.07
N LYS A 125 6.16 10.66 0.84
CA LYS A 125 7.58 10.35 1.07
C LYS A 125 7.77 8.97 1.71
N ALA A 126 6.93 8.60 2.66
CA ALA A 126 7.05 7.33 3.37
C ALA A 126 6.65 6.13 2.51
N LEU A 127 5.57 6.23 1.73
CA LEU A 127 4.96 5.13 0.97
C LEU A 127 5.55 4.94 -0.44
N GLN A 128 6.19 5.96 -1.00
CA GLN A 128 6.82 5.89 -2.32
C GLN A 128 8.01 4.93 -2.36
N THR A 129 8.38 4.45 -3.56
CA THR A 129 9.63 3.72 -3.80
C THR A 129 10.82 4.43 -3.16
N GLY A 130 11.56 3.70 -2.32
CA GLY A 130 12.70 4.22 -1.54
C GLY A 130 12.31 4.93 -0.24
N GLY A 131 11.02 5.03 0.07
CA GLY A 131 10.50 5.53 1.34
C GLY A 131 10.67 4.54 2.50
N GLU A 132 10.58 5.04 3.73
CA GLU A 132 10.85 4.26 4.94
C GLU A 132 9.82 3.14 5.23
N SER A 133 8.63 3.21 4.63
CA SER A 133 7.58 2.21 4.86
C SER A 133 7.89 0.85 4.22
N GLY A 134 8.66 0.84 3.13
CA GLY A 134 8.83 -0.33 2.26
C GLY A 134 7.59 -0.70 1.44
N PHE A 135 6.57 0.17 1.36
CA PHE A 135 5.38 -0.04 0.51
C PHE A 135 5.74 0.00 -0.99
N ASN A 136 6.71 0.84 -1.34
CA ASN A 136 7.25 0.98 -2.69
C ASN A 136 6.20 1.28 -3.76
N ALA A 137 5.38 2.30 -3.53
CA ALA A 137 4.50 2.82 -4.58
C ALA A 137 5.34 3.29 -5.79
N THR A 138 4.92 2.90 -6.99
CA THR A 138 5.49 3.30 -8.27
C THR A 138 4.60 4.36 -8.95
N LEU A 139 5.13 5.00 -9.99
CA LEU A 139 4.43 6.01 -10.80
C LEU A 139 4.13 5.44 -12.19
N GLY A 140 3.33 4.37 -12.22
CA GLY A 140 3.00 3.61 -13.43
C GLY A 140 2.10 4.30 -14.45
N GLY A 141 1.63 5.52 -14.17
CA GLY A 141 0.67 6.24 -15.01
C GLY A 141 -0.73 5.63 -14.97
N ASN A 142 -1.51 5.89 -16.02
CA ASN A 142 -2.84 5.34 -16.21
C ASN A 142 -3.13 5.09 -17.70
N ARG A 143 -4.24 4.38 -17.98
CA ARG A 143 -4.80 4.19 -19.32
C ARG A 143 -6.16 4.88 -19.39
N GLU A 144 -6.22 5.99 -20.11
CA GLU A 144 -7.41 6.84 -20.25
C GLU A 144 -8.38 6.26 -21.28
N LEU A 145 -9.67 6.53 -21.10
CA LEU A 145 -10.73 6.24 -22.07
C LEU A 145 -11.33 7.51 -22.68
N PRO A 146 -12.05 7.41 -23.82
CA PRO A 146 -12.40 6.20 -24.57
C PRO A 146 -11.29 5.66 -25.49
N ALA A 147 -10.21 6.41 -25.72
CA ALA A 147 -9.18 6.06 -26.71
C ALA A 147 -8.17 4.99 -26.24
N GLY A 148 -8.15 4.64 -24.95
CA GLY A 148 -7.17 3.70 -24.41
C GLY A 148 -5.76 4.27 -24.33
N LYS A 149 -5.62 5.60 -24.25
CA LYS A 149 -4.33 6.29 -24.29
C LYS A 149 -3.59 6.11 -22.96
N TYR A 150 -2.33 5.68 -23.05
CA TYR A 150 -1.43 5.63 -21.90
C TYR A 150 -0.90 7.03 -21.57
N ALA A 151 -0.97 7.43 -20.31
CA ALA A 151 -0.62 8.77 -19.87
C ALA A 151 0.08 8.78 -18.49
N ARG A 152 0.78 9.88 -18.21
CA ARG A 152 1.30 10.22 -16.86
C ARG A 152 2.32 9.25 -16.25
N LEU A 153 2.95 8.39 -17.05
CA LEU A 153 4.09 7.58 -16.60
C LEU A 153 5.15 8.48 -15.93
N ASN A 154 5.66 8.05 -14.78
CA ASN A 154 6.60 8.79 -13.92
C ASN A 154 6.07 10.11 -13.32
N GLY A 155 4.89 10.58 -13.71
CA GLY A 155 4.22 11.74 -13.11
C GLY A 155 3.23 11.33 -12.02
N HIS A 156 2.53 10.22 -12.22
CA HIS A 156 1.46 9.76 -11.34
C HIS A 156 1.47 8.24 -11.17
N GLY A 157 1.11 7.80 -9.96
CA GLY A 157 0.72 6.41 -9.70
C GLY A 157 -0.71 6.41 -9.17
N PHE A 158 -1.64 5.92 -9.99
CA PHE A 158 -3.05 5.78 -9.61
C PHE A 158 -3.29 4.37 -9.10
N TYR A 159 -3.94 4.26 -7.95
CA TYR A 159 -4.19 2.98 -7.28
C TYR A 159 -5.67 2.83 -7.03
N TRP A 160 -6.25 1.77 -7.57
CA TRP A 160 -7.65 1.45 -7.33
C TRP A 160 -7.94 1.17 -5.86
N THR A 161 -9.12 1.57 -5.44
CA THR A 161 -9.78 1.02 -4.26
C THR A 161 -11.00 0.21 -4.69
N SER A 162 -11.49 -0.69 -3.84
CA SER A 162 -12.77 -1.38 -4.04
C SER A 162 -13.98 -0.52 -3.66
N THR A 163 -13.80 0.73 -3.22
CA THR A 163 -14.91 1.60 -2.79
C THR A 163 -15.47 2.39 -3.96
N GLU A 164 -16.70 2.08 -4.35
CA GLU A 164 -17.44 2.80 -5.38
C GLU A 164 -17.94 4.17 -4.90
N ILE A 165 -18.17 5.07 -5.86
CA ILE A 165 -18.90 6.33 -5.64
C ILE A 165 -20.30 6.18 -6.23
N ASP A 166 -20.37 5.78 -7.49
CA ASP A 166 -21.61 5.57 -8.24
C ASP A 166 -21.42 4.50 -9.33
N ALA A 167 -22.32 4.45 -10.31
CA ALA A 167 -22.27 3.48 -11.40
C ALA A 167 -21.05 3.65 -12.31
N GLU A 168 -20.51 4.86 -12.44
CA GLU A 168 -19.46 5.21 -13.41
C GLU A 168 -18.09 5.41 -12.75
N THR A 169 -18.05 5.77 -11.48
CA THR A 169 -16.83 6.20 -10.80
C THR A 169 -16.56 5.48 -9.48
N ALA A 170 -15.28 5.44 -9.09
CA ALA A 170 -14.82 4.87 -7.84
C ALA A 170 -13.71 5.72 -7.21
N TRP A 171 -13.45 5.47 -5.93
CA TRP A 171 -12.33 6.10 -5.22
C TRP A 171 -10.99 5.49 -5.65
N ASN A 172 -9.98 6.33 -5.77
CA ASN A 172 -8.59 5.93 -6.02
C ASN A 172 -7.62 6.75 -5.17
N PHE A 173 -6.43 6.22 -4.97
CA PHE A 173 -5.30 6.99 -4.43
C PHE A 173 -4.34 7.39 -5.55
N ASN A 174 -3.76 8.58 -5.47
CA ASN A 174 -2.84 9.10 -6.48
C ASN A 174 -1.55 9.63 -5.83
N PHE A 175 -0.44 8.99 -6.16
CA PHE A 175 0.90 9.49 -5.86
C PHE A 175 1.31 10.47 -6.95
N GLY A 176 1.25 11.77 -6.67
CA GLY A 176 1.59 12.82 -7.65
C GLY A 176 3.03 13.33 -7.48
N ALA A 177 3.89 13.11 -8.48
CA ALA A 177 5.30 13.52 -8.41
C ALA A 177 5.50 15.04 -8.36
N GLY A 178 4.67 15.80 -9.07
CA GLY A 178 4.80 17.26 -9.13
C GLY A 178 4.59 17.93 -7.77
N GLY A 179 3.57 17.49 -7.02
CA GLY A 179 3.28 17.95 -5.66
C GLY A 179 4.03 17.19 -4.56
N LYS A 180 4.63 16.04 -4.91
CA LYS A 180 5.17 15.04 -3.96
C LYS A 180 4.16 14.72 -2.86
N ALA A 181 2.92 14.45 -3.27
CA ALA A 181 1.79 14.32 -2.38
C ALA A 181 0.96 13.07 -2.72
N LEU A 182 0.43 12.45 -1.66
CA LEU A 182 -0.54 11.37 -1.76
C LEU A 182 -1.94 11.97 -1.68
N HIS A 183 -2.74 11.75 -2.72
CA HIS A 183 -4.11 12.23 -2.82
C HIS A 183 -5.09 11.06 -2.67
N CYS A 184 -6.16 11.28 -1.91
CA CYS A 184 -7.37 10.45 -1.98
C CYS A 184 -8.32 11.17 -2.93
N GLN A 185 -8.62 10.58 -4.08
CA GLN A 185 -9.41 11.20 -5.14
C GLN A 185 -10.77 10.52 -5.28
N ASP A 186 -11.80 11.34 -5.50
CA ASP A 186 -13.14 10.94 -5.88
C ASP A 186 -13.35 11.18 -7.37
N GLY A 187 -13.63 10.12 -8.13
CA GLY A 187 -14.18 10.27 -9.47
C GLY A 187 -13.33 9.72 -10.61
N MET A 188 -12.42 8.78 -10.37
CA MET A 188 -11.79 8.06 -11.47
C MET A 188 -12.83 7.15 -12.14
N GLY A 189 -12.90 7.20 -13.47
CA GLY A 189 -13.86 6.40 -14.24
C GLY A 189 -13.53 4.91 -14.15
N LYS A 190 -14.52 4.07 -13.84
CA LYS A 190 -14.34 2.61 -13.61
C LYS A 190 -13.76 1.85 -14.81
N THR A 191 -13.82 2.46 -15.98
CA THR A 191 -13.34 1.89 -17.25
C THR A 191 -11.89 2.33 -17.57
N GLU A 192 -11.32 3.29 -16.85
CA GLU A 192 -9.89 3.64 -16.93
C GLU A 192 -8.99 2.53 -16.37
N GLY A 193 -7.72 2.51 -16.79
CA GLY A 193 -6.70 1.60 -16.28
C GLY A 193 -5.85 2.25 -15.20
N ALA A 194 -5.78 1.66 -14.01
CA ALA A 194 -4.90 2.07 -12.91
C ALA A 194 -4.20 0.88 -12.24
N SER A 195 -3.15 1.15 -11.48
CA SER A 195 -2.37 0.13 -10.76
C SER A 195 -3.17 -0.49 -9.61
N VAL A 196 -2.76 -1.70 -9.20
CA VAL A 196 -3.41 -2.47 -8.14
C VAL A 196 -2.37 -2.94 -7.11
N ARG A 197 -2.67 -2.72 -5.83
CA ARG A 197 -1.97 -3.28 -4.67
C ARG A 197 -2.93 -4.14 -3.89
N CYS A 198 -2.81 -5.46 -3.96
CA CYS A 198 -3.70 -6.33 -3.20
C CYS A 198 -3.30 -6.34 -1.72
N VAL A 199 -4.31 -6.51 -0.88
CA VAL A 199 -4.17 -6.61 0.57
C VAL A 199 -4.83 -7.90 1.05
N ARG A 200 -4.31 -8.46 2.14
CA ARG A 200 -4.90 -9.59 2.86
C ARG A 200 -5.05 -9.23 4.32
N THR A 201 -6.29 -9.27 4.81
CA THR A 201 -6.59 -9.02 6.21
C THR A 201 -6.02 -10.15 7.05
N VAL A 202 -5.24 -9.79 8.07
CA VAL A 202 -4.77 -10.75 9.08
C VAL A 202 -5.68 -10.60 10.28
N ALA A 203 -6.40 -11.67 10.63
CA ALA A 203 -7.23 -11.68 11.83
C ALA A 203 -6.35 -11.38 13.05
N LYS A 204 -6.73 -10.35 13.82
CA LYS A 204 -6.10 -10.06 15.11
C LYS A 204 -6.47 -11.20 16.06
N LYS A 205 -5.45 -11.96 16.49
CA LYS A 205 -5.60 -12.95 17.57
C LYS A 205 -5.77 -12.25 18.91
#